data_AF-A0A183Q5R2-F1
#
_entry.id   AF-A0A183Q5R2-F1
#
_cell.length_a   1.000
_cell.length_b   1.000
_cell.length_c   1.000
_cell.angle_alpha   90.00
_cell.angle_beta   90.00
_cell.angle_gamma   90.00
#
_symmetry.space_group_name_H-M   'P 1'
#
loop_
_entity.id
_entity.type
_entity.pdbx_description
1 polymer ?
#
loop_
_entity_poly.entity_id
_entity_poly.type
_entity_poly.pdbx_seq_one_letter_code
_entity_poly.pdbx_strand_id
1 'polypeptide(L)'
;MMSGLQSNTFDNIILLCDSYKVSHYSQYPAGTEFIYSYFESRGGRFPNSVFFGLQYILKKNLVGQVITHEKIDEAKSILLSHFGRDIFNEEGWRYIAN
;
A
#
# COMPACT_ATOMS: atom_id res chain seq x y z
N MET A 1 -2.96 -30.60 4.43
CA MET A 1 -3.98 -29.94 3.59
C MET A 1 -3.85 -28.43 3.76
N MET A 2 -3.05 -27.75 2.93
CA MET A 2 -2.96 -26.29 2.89
C MET A 2 -3.00 -25.81 1.43
N SER A 3 -4.10 -26.12 0.75
CA SER A 3 -4.40 -25.59 -0.59
C SER A 3 -5.72 -24.82 -0.50
N GLY A 4 -5.63 -23.59 -0.04
CA GLY A 4 -6.78 -22.70 0.05
C GLY A 4 -6.30 -21.26 -0.03
N LEU A 5 -6.58 -20.63 -1.16
CA LEU A 5 -6.36 -19.21 -1.47
C LEU A 5 -4.90 -18.82 -1.75
N GLN A 6 -4.40 -19.14 -2.95
CA GLN A 6 -3.50 -18.18 -3.61
C GLN A 6 -4.36 -17.01 -4.07
N SER A 7 -4.70 -16.13 -3.12
CA SER A 7 -5.13 -14.78 -3.45
C SER A 7 -4.05 -14.15 -4.30
N ASN A 8 -4.45 -13.56 -5.43
CA ASN A 8 -3.51 -12.85 -6.27
C ASN A 8 -3.01 -11.65 -5.47
N THR A 9 -1.77 -11.69 -4.96
CA THR A 9 -1.17 -10.59 -4.17
C THR A 9 -1.26 -9.25 -4.89
N PHE A 10 -1.37 -9.26 -6.23
CA PHE A 10 -1.58 -8.06 -7.05
C PHE A 10 -2.97 -7.41 -6.95
N ASP A 11 -3.92 -7.99 -6.21
CA ASP A 11 -5.24 -7.41 -5.93
C ASP A 11 -5.35 -6.76 -4.54
N ASN A 12 -4.37 -6.93 -3.66
CA ASN A 12 -4.41 -6.36 -2.31
C ASN A 12 -3.47 -5.16 -2.20
N ILE A 13 -3.99 -3.94 -2.32
CA ILE A 13 -3.19 -2.71 -2.31
C ILE A 13 -2.38 -2.52 -1.02
N ILE A 14 -2.82 -3.09 0.11
CA ILE A 14 -2.06 -3.06 1.38
C ILE A 14 -0.69 -3.74 1.22
N LEU A 15 -0.62 -4.77 0.35
CA LEU A 15 0.60 -5.51 0.02
C LEU A 15 1.34 -4.93 -1.19
N LEU A 16 0.81 -3.90 -1.85
CA LEU A 16 1.42 -3.24 -3.02
C LEU A 16 2.23 -2.00 -2.64
N CYS A 17 3.08 -2.16 -1.62
CA CYS A 17 4.02 -1.14 -1.20
C CYS A 17 5.35 -1.78 -0.79
N ASP A 18 6.42 -0.98 -0.74
CA ASP A 18 7.67 -1.46 -0.17
C ASP A 18 7.47 -1.79 1.32
N SER A 19 7.98 -2.93 1.77
CA SER A 19 7.72 -3.47 3.11
C SER A 19 8.01 -2.47 4.24
N TYR A 20 9.09 -1.69 4.13
CA TYR A 20 9.45 -0.69 5.15
C TYR A 20 8.34 0.35 5.40
N LYS A 21 7.50 0.66 4.39
CA LYS A 21 6.37 1.61 4.50
C LYS A 21 5.29 1.16 5.47
N VAL A 22 5.16 -0.15 5.71
CA VAL A 22 4.19 -0.71 6.68
C VAL A 22 4.36 -0.10 8.07
N SER A 23 5.60 0.20 8.45
CA SER A 23 5.94 0.77 9.77
C SER A 23 6.03 2.30 9.80
N HIS A 24 5.83 3.00 8.69
CA HIS A 24 6.06 4.45 8.63
C HIS A 24 5.07 5.27 9.44
N TYR A 25 3.84 4.77 9.61
CA TYR A 25 2.80 5.48 10.36
C TYR A 25 3.25 5.84 11.78
N SER A 26 4.07 5.00 12.42
CA SER A 26 4.60 5.22 13.77
C SER A 26 5.89 6.04 13.81
N GLN A 27 6.44 6.41 12.65
CA GLN A 27 7.69 7.16 12.53
C GLN A 27 7.48 8.64 12.23
N TYR A 28 6.25 9.05 11.89
CA TYR A 28 5.93 10.46 11.71
C TYR A 28 5.97 11.22 13.05
N PRO A 29 6.34 12.51 13.05
CA PRO A 29 6.26 13.35 14.25
C PRO A 29 4.86 13.31 14.86
N ALA A 30 4.77 13.26 16.20
CA ALA A 30 3.49 13.27 16.90
C ALA A 30 2.64 14.49 16.52
N GLY A 31 1.34 14.26 16.27
CA GLY A 31 0.41 15.31 15.82
C GLY A 31 0.47 15.63 14.32
N THR A 32 1.17 14.82 13.51
CA THR A 32 1.15 14.96 12.04
C THR A 32 -0.24 14.66 11.49
N GLU A 33 -0.88 15.66 10.88
CA GLU A 33 -2.20 15.51 10.22
C GLU A 33 -2.11 15.49 8.68
N PHE A 34 -1.07 16.11 8.12
CA PHE A 34 -0.91 16.28 6.67
C PHE A 34 0.46 15.84 6.19
N ILE A 35 0.48 15.05 5.11
CA ILE A 35 1.69 14.66 4.38
C ILE A 35 1.49 15.04 2.92
N TYR A 36 2.39 15.86 2.38
CA TYR A 36 2.40 16.26 0.97
C TYR A 36 3.60 15.64 0.25
N SER A 37 3.38 15.09 -0.95
CA SER A 37 4.43 14.52 -1.80
C SER A 37 4.18 14.89 -3.26
N TYR A 38 5.25 14.97 -4.06
CA TYR A 38 5.19 15.23 -5.50
C TYR A 38 6.03 14.21 -6.27
N PHE A 39 5.77 14.09 -7.57
CA PHE A 39 6.49 13.21 -8.48
C PHE A 39 7.13 14.03 -9.58
N GLU A 40 8.42 13.78 -9.84
CA GLU A 40 9.18 14.41 -10.92
C GLU A 40 10.21 13.45 -11.51
N SER A 41 10.62 13.70 -12.75
CA SER A 41 11.83 13.12 -13.33
C SER A 41 12.96 14.14 -13.16
N ARG A 42 13.88 13.90 -12.22
CA ARG A 42 15.01 14.81 -11.86
C ARG A 42 16.10 14.93 -12.95
N GLY A 43 15.82 14.48 -14.17
CA GLY A 43 16.77 14.33 -15.27
C GLY A 43 16.99 12.86 -15.65
N GLY A 44 17.73 12.62 -16.74
CA GLY A 44 18.01 11.26 -17.21
C GLY A 44 18.66 11.24 -18.59
N ARG A 45 18.59 10.08 -19.25
CA ARG A 45 19.15 9.87 -20.60
C ARG A 45 18.58 10.84 -21.66
N PHE A 46 17.35 11.29 -21.47
CA PHE A 46 16.64 12.17 -22.41
C PHE A 46 16.35 13.52 -21.76
N PRO A 47 16.37 14.61 -22.55
CA PRO A 47 16.14 15.96 -22.03
C PRO A 47 14.69 16.18 -21.56
N ASN A 48 13.73 15.39 -22.05
CA ASN A 48 12.30 15.51 -21.72
C ASN A 48 11.69 14.13 -21.46
N SER A 49 10.62 14.10 -20.65
CA SER A 49 9.83 12.90 -20.35
C SER A 49 8.35 13.14 -20.65
N VAL A 50 7.69 12.17 -21.28
CA VAL A 50 6.23 12.23 -21.49
C VAL A 50 5.54 11.71 -20.24
N PHE A 51 4.63 12.50 -19.67
CA PHE A 51 3.78 12.05 -18.58
C PHE A 51 2.58 11.27 -19.12
N PHE A 52 2.63 9.95 -18.99
CA PHE A 52 1.58 9.04 -19.43
C PHE A 52 1.50 7.82 -18.50
N GLY A 53 0.31 7.24 -18.33
CA GLY A 53 0.10 6.00 -17.57
C GLY A 53 -0.55 6.16 -16.19
N LEU A 54 -0.56 7.36 -15.59
CA LEU A 54 -1.18 7.57 -14.26
C LEU A 54 -2.65 7.12 -14.23
N GLN A 55 -3.45 7.47 -15.25
CA GLN A 55 -4.86 7.07 -15.31
C GLN A 55 -5.08 5.56 -15.20
N TYR A 56 -4.20 4.74 -15.76
CA TYR A 56 -4.28 3.29 -15.64
C TYR A 56 -4.08 2.83 -14.19
N ILE A 57 -3.05 3.34 -13.51
CA ILE A 57 -2.75 3.03 -12.11
C ILE A 57 -3.94 3.44 -11.23
N LEU A 58 -4.48 4.65 -11.42
CA LEU A 58 -5.65 5.12 -10.68
C LEU A 58 -6.83 4.15 -10.87
N LYS A 59 -7.21 3.88 -12.12
CA LYS A 59 -8.38 3.05 -12.43
C LYS A 59 -8.24 1.59 -12.01
N LYS A 60 -7.03 1.04 -12.08
CA LYS A 60 -6.78 -0.36 -11.75
C LYS A 60 -6.67 -0.59 -10.25
N ASN A 61 -6.06 0.35 -9.52
CA ASN A 61 -5.61 0.08 -8.15
C ASN A 61 -6.22 1.00 -7.09
N LEU A 62 -6.68 2.22 -7.42
CA LEU A 62 -6.99 3.23 -6.41
C LEU A 62 -8.46 3.68 -6.37
N VAL A 63 -9.30 3.31 -7.35
CA VAL A 63 -10.71 3.74 -7.41
C VAL A 63 -11.66 2.63 -6.94
N GLY A 64 -12.76 3.03 -6.29
CA GLY A 64 -13.78 2.11 -5.79
C GLY A 64 -13.41 1.51 -4.43
N GLN A 65 -14.01 0.37 -4.10
CA GLN A 65 -13.73 -0.34 -2.84
C GLN A 65 -12.50 -1.22 -3.00
N VAL A 66 -11.33 -0.64 -2.74
CA VAL A 66 -10.02 -1.32 -2.88
C VAL A 66 -9.53 -1.94 -1.57
N ILE A 67 -10.12 -1.53 -0.44
CA ILE A 67 -9.87 -2.08 0.90
C ILE A 67 -11.13 -2.79 1.40
N THR A 68 -10.96 -3.99 1.96
CA THR A 68 -12.02 -4.76 2.65
C THR A 68 -11.44 -5.40 3.90
N HIS A 69 -12.29 -5.85 4.83
CA HIS A 69 -11.82 -6.55 6.03
C HIS A 69 -11.05 -7.83 5.71
N GLU A 70 -11.45 -8.57 4.68
CA GLU A 70 -10.76 -9.79 4.23
C GLU A 70 -9.35 -9.47 3.73
N LYS A 71 -9.19 -8.37 2.98
CA LYS A 71 -7.87 -7.90 2.53
C LYS A 71 -6.99 -7.45 3.69
N ILE A 72 -7.58 -6.87 4.74
CA ILE A 72 -6.87 -6.48 5.97
C ILE A 72 -6.39 -7.71 6.73
N ASP A 73 -7.26 -8.70 6.94
CA ASP A 73 -6.93 -9.92 7.68
C ASP A 73 -5.84 -10.73 6.94
N GLU A 74 -5.96 -10.84 5.61
CA GLU A 74 -4.95 -11.44 4.75
C GLU A 74 -3.61 -10.70 4.86
N ALA A 75 -3.62 -9.37 4.71
CA ALA A 75 -2.40 -8.57 4.76
C ALA A 75 -1.72 -8.67 6.12
N LYS A 76 -2.48 -8.64 7.23
CA LYS A 76 -1.96 -8.83 8.58
C LYS A 76 -1.23 -10.17 8.71
N SER A 77 -1.84 -11.27 8.25
CA SER A 77 -1.25 -12.61 8.29
C SER A 77 0.07 -12.69 7.51
N ILE A 78 0.08 -12.15 6.29
CA ILE A 78 1.27 -12.14 5.42
C ILE A 78 2.38 -11.26 6.00
N LEU A 79 2.05 -10.05 6.46
CA LEU A 79 3.03 -9.10 7.00
C LEU A 79 3.59 -9.57 8.34
N LEU A 80 2.78 -10.19 9.21
CA LEU A 80 3.25 -10.81 10.44
C LEU A 80 4.28 -11.91 10.14
N SER A 81 4.00 -12.75 9.14
CA SER A 81 4.93 -13.79 8.68
C SER A 81 6.20 -13.20 8.06
N HIS A 82 6.08 -12.12 7.30
CA HIS A 82 7.19 -11.45 6.63
C HIS A 82 8.16 -10.78 7.62
N PHE A 83 7.63 -10.11 8.65
CA PHE A 83 8.44 -9.36 9.61
C PHE A 83 8.80 -10.12 10.89
N GLY A 84 8.06 -11.19 11.22
CA GLY A 84 8.18 -11.90 12.49
C GLY A 84 7.72 -11.08 13.72
N ARG A 85 7.08 -9.93 13.50
CA ARG A 85 6.55 -9.03 14.54
C ARG A 85 5.35 -8.26 14.00
N ASP A 86 4.42 -7.93 14.89
CA ASP A 86 3.24 -7.15 14.53
C ASP A 86 3.57 -5.65 14.51
N ILE A 87 3.80 -5.13 13.30
CA ILE A 87 4.09 -3.71 13.02
C ILE A 87 3.06 -3.10 12.06
N PHE A 88 1.98 -3.82 11.80
CA PHE A 88 0.98 -3.46 10.82
C PHE A 88 -0.05 -2.51 11.44
N ASN A 89 -0.35 -1.39 10.76
CA ASN A 89 -1.37 -0.44 11.22
C ASN A 89 -2.79 -0.93 10.93
N GLU A 90 -3.21 -2.02 11.56
CA GLU A 90 -4.52 -2.62 11.34
C GLU A 90 -5.66 -1.63 11.62
N GLU A 91 -5.58 -0.88 12.73
CA GLU A 91 -6.61 0.10 13.10
C GLU A 91 -6.78 1.17 12.03
N GLY A 92 -5.68 1.71 11.49
CA GLY A 92 -5.71 2.69 10.42
C GLY A 92 -6.35 2.16 9.14
N TRP A 93 -6.12 0.88 8.79
CA TRP A 93 -6.76 0.27 7.64
C TRP A 93 -8.24 -0.02 7.88
N ARG A 94 -8.63 -0.47 9.08
CA ARG A 94 -10.03 -0.71 9.43
C ARG A 94 -10.84 0.59 9.43
N TYR A 95 -10.24 1.72 9.81
CA TYR A 95 -10.87 3.03 9.69
C TYR A 95 -11.23 3.38 8.23
N ILE A 96 -10.38 3.03 7.26
CA ILE A 96 -10.60 3.28 5.82
C ILE A 96 -11.63 2.32 5.21
N ALA A 97 -11.73 1.09 5.73
CA ALA A 97 -12.62 0.06 5.21
C ALA A 97 -14.11 0.26 5.57
N ASN A 98 -14.41 1.18 6.49
CA ASN A 98 -15.76 1.49 6.99
C ASN A 98 -16.58 2.36 6.02
#